data_AF-A6X8C3-F1
#
_entry.id   AF-A6X8C3-F1
#
_cell.length_a   1.000
_cell.length_b   1.000
_cell.length_c   1.000
_cell.angle_alpha   90.00
_cell.angle_beta   90.00
_cell.angle_gamma   90.00
#
_symmetry.space_group_name_H-M   'P 1'
#
loop_
_entity.id
_entity.type
_entity.pdbx_description
1 polymer ?
#
loop_
_entity_poly.entity_id
_entity_poly.type
_entity_poly.pdbx_seq_one_letter_code
_entity_poly.pdbx_strand_id
1 'polypeptide(L)'
;MRICHGTSSIHLDSILREGLKPRGQKPSNWQASSHADLVYLSQAYALHYAGNAADKEGGDILLVEIDTDLLPASSSMLADEDAILSALSMGIIERPSFANYDPDLALHDVAELITADLDKFAEIGADAEWSLSVIGNCTHHGVIPPDAITRIVSYSAEANWWIGFNDPVIAIPNFRYLGGEFTKTQLCLMGRKDEAEPIPTMFPMTFSLNDLDDHIRGMKKEEWHRVNGRLIEVY
;
A
#
# COMPACT_ATOMS: atom_id res chain seq x y z
N MET A 1 11.48 0.40 9.08
CA MET A 1 10.27 -0.45 8.90
C MET A 1 10.20 -0.93 7.46
N ARG A 2 9.63 -2.11 7.16
CA ARG A 2 9.40 -2.57 5.78
C ARG A 2 7.94 -2.42 5.37
N ILE A 3 7.69 -1.71 4.28
CA ILE A 3 6.35 -1.47 3.74
C ILE A 3 6.34 -1.70 2.23
N CYS A 4 5.18 -2.04 1.65
CA CYS A 4 5.09 -2.40 0.25
C CYS A 4 4.33 -1.36 -0.58
N HIS A 5 4.74 -1.20 -1.82
CA HIS A 5 3.97 -0.54 -2.87
C HIS A 5 3.47 -1.59 -3.86
N GLY A 6 2.22 -1.45 -4.32
CA GLY A 6 1.61 -2.32 -5.32
C GLY A 6 1.45 -1.60 -6.66
N THR A 7 1.93 -2.20 -7.73
CA THR A 7 1.85 -1.64 -9.08
C THR A 7 1.88 -2.72 -10.16
N SER A 8 1.94 -2.32 -11.43
CA SER A 8 2.14 -3.22 -12.56
C SER A 8 3.63 -3.37 -12.92
N SER A 9 4.01 -4.57 -13.33
CA SER A 9 5.34 -4.92 -13.86
C SER A 9 5.78 -4.06 -15.06
N ILE A 10 4.87 -3.41 -15.78
CA ILE A 10 5.24 -2.48 -16.86
C ILE A 10 6.12 -1.32 -16.38
N HIS A 11 6.09 -1.03 -15.07
CA HIS A 11 6.89 0.03 -14.45
C HIS A 11 8.23 -0.46 -13.91
N LEU A 12 8.51 -1.77 -13.95
CA LEU A 12 9.69 -2.38 -13.31
C LEU A 12 11.00 -1.69 -13.71
N ASP A 13 11.23 -1.50 -15.01
CA ASP A 13 12.45 -0.85 -15.51
C ASP A 13 12.61 0.59 -15.00
N SER A 14 11.50 1.34 -14.91
CA SER A 14 11.51 2.70 -14.38
C SER A 14 11.79 2.70 -12.89
N ILE A 15 11.20 1.75 -12.14
CA ILE A 15 11.38 1.61 -10.69
C ILE A 15 12.83 1.27 -10.36
N LEU A 16 13.42 0.31 -11.09
CA LEU A 16 14.81 -0.09 -10.91
C LEU A 16 15.79 1.05 -11.20
N ARG A 17 15.49 1.90 -12.20
CA ARG A 17 16.39 2.99 -12.61
C ARG A 17 16.21 4.26 -11.78
N GLU A 18 14.97 4.60 -11.44
CA GLU A 18 14.60 5.94 -10.97
C GLU A 18 13.90 5.93 -9.61
N GLY A 19 13.58 4.76 -9.07
CA GLY A 19 12.83 4.58 -7.84
C GLY A 19 11.32 4.69 -8.05
N LEU A 20 10.56 4.70 -6.96
CA LEU A 20 9.12 4.94 -7.02
C LEU A 20 8.86 6.44 -7.01
N LYS A 21 8.16 6.92 -8.03
CA LYS A 21 7.80 8.33 -8.17
C LYS A 21 6.34 8.54 -7.82
N PRO A 22 6.00 9.72 -7.27
CA PRO A 22 4.61 10.15 -7.22
C PRO A 22 3.95 10.10 -8.59
N ARG A 23 2.62 9.99 -8.58
CA ARG A 23 1.82 9.91 -9.81
C ARG A 23 1.97 11.14 -10.71
N GLY A 24 2.23 12.30 -10.12
CA GLY A 24 2.19 13.58 -10.81
C GLY A 24 0.80 13.85 -11.39
N GLN A 25 0.75 14.22 -12.66
CA GLN A 25 -0.50 14.58 -13.36
C GLN A 25 -1.20 13.39 -14.05
N LYS A 26 -0.77 12.14 -13.79
CA LYS A 26 -1.39 10.97 -14.45
C LYS A 26 -2.79 10.71 -13.88
N PRO A 27 -3.80 10.35 -14.70
CA PRO A 27 -5.17 10.11 -14.22
C PRO A 27 -5.23 9.00 -13.18
N SER A 28 -5.99 9.13 -12.09
CA SER A 28 -6.12 8.15 -10.98
C SER A 28 -6.56 6.74 -11.44
N ASN A 29 -6.20 5.69 -10.70
CA ASN A 29 -6.78 4.35 -10.88
C ASN A 29 -8.18 4.25 -10.26
N TRP A 30 -8.48 5.19 -9.37
CA TRP A 30 -9.71 5.29 -8.60
C TRP A 30 -10.53 6.50 -9.02
N GLN A 31 -11.78 6.58 -8.54
CA GLN A 31 -12.61 7.78 -8.74
C GLN A 31 -12.08 8.98 -7.96
N ALA A 32 -11.53 8.76 -6.76
CA ALA A 32 -10.79 9.77 -6.04
C ALA A 32 -9.40 9.98 -6.67
N SER A 33 -8.99 11.23 -6.83
CA SER A 33 -7.67 11.55 -7.36
C SER A 33 -6.61 11.26 -6.30
N SER A 34 -5.70 10.32 -6.60
CA SER A 34 -4.48 10.19 -5.80
C SER A 34 -3.68 11.49 -5.85
N HIS A 35 -3.04 11.87 -4.74
CA HIS A 35 -2.23 13.09 -4.72
C HIS A 35 -1.09 13.03 -5.75
N ALA A 36 -0.81 14.16 -6.39
CA ALA A 36 0.24 14.25 -7.40
C ALA A 36 1.65 14.00 -6.83
N ASP A 37 1.86 14.34 -5.56
CA ASP A 37 3.18 14.33 -4.91
C ASP A 37 3.40 13.18 -3.91
N LEU A 38 2.44 12.24 -3.80
CA LEU A 38 2.52 11.11 -2.88
C LEU A 38 2.78 9.78 -3.59
N VAL A 39 3.54 8.92 -2.92
CA VAL A 39 3.65 7.48 -3.21
C VAL A 39 2.86 6.73 -2.13
N TYR A 40 1.90 5.92 -2.54
CA TYR A 40 1.01 5.18 -1.64
C TYR A 40 1.64 3.84 -1.24
N LEU A 41 1.62 3.55 0.05
CA LEU A 41 2.31 2.44 0.67
C LEU A 41 1.38 1.66 1.60
N SER A 42 1.59 0.36 1.71
CA SER A 42 0.71 -0.51 2.48
C SER A 42 1.45 -1.67 3.15
N GLN A 43 0.99 -2.04 4.35
CA GLN A 43 1.36 -3.28 5.01
C GLN A 43 0.35 -4.42 4.77
N ALA A 44 -0.79 -4.13 4.15
CA ALA A 44 -1.90 -5.08 4.02
C ALA A 44 -2.51 -5.18 2.62
N TYR A 45 -2.42 -4.13 1.80
CA TYR A 45 -3.19 -3.94 0.58
C TYR A 45 -2.34 -3.72 -0.68
N ALA A 46 -1.02 -3.89 -0.62
CA ALA A 46 -0.16 -3.70 -1.80
C ALA A 46 -0.57 -4.64 -2.94
N LEU A 47 -0.98 -5.87 -2.63
CA LEU A 47 -1.51 -6.80 -3.62
C LEU A 47 -2.76 -6.28 -4.33
N HIS A 48 -3.70 -5.71 -3.57
CA HIS A 48 -4.91 -5.14 -4.14
C HIS A 48 -4.59 -3.99 -5.08
N TYR A 49 -3.67 -3.10 -4.70
CA TYR A 49 -3.24 -2.00 -5.56
C TYR A 49 -2.53 -2.49 -6.82
N ALA A 50 -1.68 -3.51 -6.70
CA ALA A 50 -1.00 -4.12 -7.83
C ALA A 50 -1.97 -4.79 -8.80
N GLY A 51 -2.99 -5.51 -8.30
CA GLY A 51 -4.05 -6.10 -9.12
C GLY A 51 -4.81 -5.05 -9.93
N ASN A 52 -5.25 -3.97 -9.29
CA ASN A 52 -5.93 -2.87 -9.98
C ASN A 52 -5.04 -2.17 -11.02
N ALA A 53 -3.74 -2.00 -10.72
CA ALA A 53 -2.79 -1.43 -11.67
C ALA A 53 -2.59 -2.36 -12.88
N ALA A 54 -2.43 -3.67 -12.65
CA ALA A 54 -2.28 -4.66 -13.71
C ALA A 54 -3.55 -4.75 -14.59
N ASP A 55 -4.74 -4.73 -14.00
CA ASP A 55 -6.00 -4.78 -14.73
C ASP A 55 -6.20 -3.54 -15.63
N LYS A 56 -5.79 -2.36 -15.14
CA LYS A 56 -5.98 -1.09 -15.86
C LYS A 56 -4.89 -0.82 -16.91
N GLU A 57 -3.65 -1.18 -16.60
CA GLU A 57 -2.47 -0.78 -17.38
C GLU A 57 -1.84 -1.95 -18.15
N GLY A 58 -2.26 -3.18 -17.84
CA GLY A 58 -1.67 -4.43 -18.34
C GLY A 58 -0.46 -4.88 -17.52
N GLY A 59 0.14 -5.99 -17.94
CA GLY A 59 1.30 -6.60 -17.27
C GLY A 59 0.93 -7.48 -16.08
N ASP A 60 1.97 -7.97 -15.41
CA ASP A 60 1.88 -8.75 -14.17
C ASP A 60 1.76 -7.87 -12.92
N ILE A 61 1.26 -8.46 -11.83
CA ILE A 61 1.18 -7.88 -10.50
C ILE A 61 2.59 -7.68 -9.95
N LEU A 62 2.94 -6.47 -9.51
CA LEU A 62 4.26 -6.14 -8.95
C LEU A 62 4.14 -5.58 -7.53
N LEU A 63 4.85 -6.19 -6.58
CA LEU A 63 5.02 -5.71 -5.22
C LEU A 63 6.46 -5.22 -5.03
N VAL A 64 6.60 -4.02 -4.47
CA VAL A 64 7.90 -3.38 -4.23
C VAL A 64 8.04 -3.14 -2.73
N GLU A 65 8.96 -3.83 -2.08
CA GLU A 65 9.28 -3.65 -0.67
C GLU A 65 10.26 -2.49 -0.49
N ILE A 66 9.95 -1.63 0.48
CA ILE A 66 10.70 -0.43 0.81
C ILE A 66 11.10 -0.51 2.26
N ASP A 67 12.38 -0.25 2.54
CA ASP A 67 12.88 0.00 3.88
C ASP A 67 12.79 1.49 4.20
N THR A 68 11.89 1.84 5.11
CA THR A 68 11.66 3.22 5.51
C THR A 68 12.88 3.86 6.16
N ASP A 69 13.80 3.07 6.72
CA ASP A 69 14.99 3.58 7.40
C ASP A 69 16.04 4.05 6.39
N LEU A 70 15.86 3.72 5.10
CA LEU A 70 16.69 4.17 3.97
C LEU A 70 16.07 5.36 3.23
N LEU A 71 14.91 5.85 3.67
CA LEU A 71 14.28 7.03 3.08
C LEU A 71 15.02 8.31 3.50
N PRO A 72 15.04 9.36 2.66
CA PRO A 72 15.68 10.63 3.00
C PRO A 72 15.12 11.23 4.30
N ALA A 73 15.96 11.82 5.16
CA ALA A 73 15.47 12.49 6.38
C ALA A 73 14.48 13.63 6.12
N SER A 74 14.44 14.17 4.88
CA SER A 74 13.50 15.18 4.42
C SER A 74 12.19 14.63 3.87
N SER A 75 12.00 13.30 3.80
CA SER A 75 10.76 12.71 3.34
C SER A 75 9.79 12.50 4.50
N SER A 76 8.64 13.15 4.44
CA SER A 76 7.53 12.95 5.37
C SER A 76 6.78 11.69 4.98
N MET A 77 6.86 10.66 5.81
CA MET A 77 5.82 9.64 5.83
C MET A 77 4.57 10.30 6.39
N LEU A 78 3.45 10.18 5.68
CA LEU A 78 2.17 10.80 6.04
C LEU A 78 1.09 9.74 6.17
N ALA A 79 0.00 10.10 6.85
CA ALA A 79 -1.19 9.26 6.85
C ALA A 79 -1.73 9.06 5.43
N ASP A 80 -2.51 8.01 5.25
CA ASP A 80 -3.36 7.84 4.09
C ASP A 80 -4.68 8.59 4.34
N GLU A 81 -5.16 9.30 3.33
CA GLU A 81 -6.36 10.14 3.43
C GLU A 81 -7.61 9.35 3.80
N ASP A 82 -7.71 8.07 3.40
CA ASP A 82 -8.84 7.21 3.75
C ASP A 82 -8.87 6.90 5.25
N ALA A 83 -7.71 6.87 5.92
CA ALA A 83 -7.63 6.68 7.38
C ALA A 83 -8.29 7.85 8.11
N ILE A 84 -7.91 9.07 7.71
CA ILE A 84 -8.41 10.32 8.29
C ILE A 84 -9.89 10.48 7.95
N LEU A 85 -10.29 10.25 6.70
CA LEU A 85 -11.68 10.34 6.27
C LEU A 85 -12.56 9.35 7.05
N SER A 86 -12.12 8.10 7.20
CA SER A 86 -12.82 7.08 7.98
C SER A 86 -12.91 7.51 9.45
N ALA A 87 -11.84 8.03 10.06
CA ALA A 87 -11.83 8.43 11.45
C ALA A 87 -12.74 9.64 11.73
N LEU A 88 -12.73 10.66 10.86
CA LEU A 88 -13.63 11.81 10.93
C LEU A 88 -15.09 11.37 10.80
N SER A 89 -15.38 10.50 9.84
CA SER A 89 -16.74 10.00 9.59
C SER A 89 -17.28 9.17 10.77
N MET A 90 -16.40 8.50 11.51
CA MET A 90 -16.75 7.70 12.69
C MET A 90 -16.73 8.49 14.01
N GLY A 91 -16.29 9.76 13.99
CA GLY A 91 -16.09 10.55 15.21
C GLY A 91 -14.98 10.02 16.11
N ILE A 92 -13.99 9.30 15.54
CA ILE A 92 -12.80 8.84 16.26
C ILE A 92 -11.85 10.01 16.54
N ILE A 93 -11.72 10.91 15.56
CA ILE A 93 -11.03 12.20 15.72
C ILE A 93 -12.06 13.32 15.56
N GLU A 94 -11.95 14.36 16.38
CA GLU A 94 -12.78 15.56 16.23
C GLU A 94 -12.35 16.34 14.99
N ARG A 95 -13.31 16.90 14.25
CA ARG A 95 -13.01 17.69 13.05
C ARG A 95 -12.21 18.94 13.45
N PRO A 96 -10.95 19.08 13.01
CA PRO A 96 -10.16 20.25 13.35
C PRO A 96 -10.63 21.47 12.57
N SER A 97 -10.36 22.66 13.10
CA SER A 97 -10.80 23.93 12.48
C SER A 97 -10.24 24.17 11.07
N PHE A 98 -9.09 23.57 10.73
CA PHE A 98 -8.49 23.69 9.40
C PHE A 98 -9.19 22.80 8.35
N ALA A 99 -9.79 21.68 8.77
CA ALA A 99 -10.49 20.74 7.88
C ALA A 99 -11.97 21.13 7.71
N ASN A 100 -12.20 22.36 7.26
CA ASN A 100 -13.54 22.90 7.08
C ASN A 100 -14.04 22.68 5.64
N TYR A 101 -14.69 21.54 5.41
CA TYR A 101 -15.33 21.21 4.15
C TYR A 101 -16.85 21.06 4.32
N ASP A 102 -17.58 21.30 3.23
CA ASP A 102 -19.04 21.19 3.18
C ASP A 102 -19.46 19.72 3.42
N PRO A 103 -20.35 19.44 4.38
CA PRO A 103 -20.80 18.07 4.67
C PRO A 103 -21.55 17.39 3.51
N ASP A 104 -22.04 18.15 2.54
CA ASP A 104 -22.78 17.63 1.38
C ASP A 104 -21.85 17.26 0.19
N LEU A 105 -20.53 17.47 0.32
CA LEU A 105 -19.56 17.06 -0.70
C LEU A 105 -19.52 15.54 -0.86
N ALA A 106 -19.24 15.10 -2.08
CA ALA A 106 -18.99 13.69 -2.32
C ALA A 106 -17.71 13.25 -1.59
N LEU A 107 -17.69 12.01 -1.09
CA LEU A 107 -16.57 11.51 -0.28
C LEU A 107 -15.21 11.61 -0.99
N HIS A 108 -15.17 11.48 -2.31
CA HIS A 108 -13.93 11.62 -3.08
C HIS A 108 -13.42 13.07 -3.08
N ASP A 109 -14.29 14.07 -3.13
CA ASP A 109 -13.90 15.48 -3.03
C ASP A 109 -13.38 15.80 -1.62
N VAL A 110 -14.01 15.21 -0.59
CA VAL A 110 -13.54 15.36 0.80
C VAL A 110 -12.15 14.74 0.98
N ALA A 111 -11.90 13.56 0.40
CA ALA A 111 -10.58 12.93 0.43
C ALA A 111 -9.51 13.84 -0.19
N GLU A 112 -9.78 14.46 -1.33
CA GLU A 112 -8.84 15.41 -1.96
C GLU A 112 -8.51 16.61 -1.05
N LEU A 113 -9.49 17.14 -0.31
CA LEU A 113 -9.27 18.21 0.66
C LEU A 113 -8.44 17.75 1.87
N ILE A 114 -8.68 16.54 2.37
CA ILE A 114 -7.89 15.95 3.46
C ILE A 114 -6.43 15.78 3.04
N THR A 115 -6.20 15.31 1.81
CA THR A 115 -4.88 15.07 1.25
C THR A 115 -4.02 16.35 1.21
N ALA A 116 -4.63 17.51 0.97
CA ALA A 116 -3.93 18.79 0.98
C ALA A 116 -3.43 19.23 2.38
N ASP A 117 -3.97 18.62 3.44
CA ASP A 117 -3.73 18.99 4.84
C ASP A 117 -3.12 17.84 5.66
N LEU A 118 -2.58 16.78 5.04
CA LEU A 118 -2.01 15.62 5.75
C LEU A 118 -0.95 15.99 6.80
N ASP A 119 -0.09 16.97 6.51
CA ASP A 119 0.90 17.47 7.47
C ASP A 119 0.24 18.02 8.74
N LYS A 120 -0.88 18.76 8.59
CA LYS A 120 -1.63 19.32 9.72
C LYS A 120 -2.36 18.25 10.52
N PHE A 121 -2.82 17.18 9.84
CA PHE A 121 -3.38 16.02 10.52
C PHE A 121 -2.32 15.27 11.34
N ALA A 122 -1.09 15.17 10.85
CA ALA A 122 0.02 14.61 11.61
C ALA A 122 0.30 15.42 12.90
N GLU A 123 0.21 16.76 12.87
CA GLU A 123 0.38 17.63 14.05
C GLU A 123 -0.62 17.34 15.18
N ILE A 124 -1.79 16.78 14.86
CA ILE A 124 -2.82 16.40 15.84
C ILE A 124 -2.84 14.89 16.16
N GLY A 125 -1.81 14.16 15.74
CA GLY A 125 -1.62 12.73 16.05
C GLY A 125 -2.24 11.76 15.04
N ALA A 126 -2.76 12.24 13.90
CA ALA A 126 -3.17 11.40 12.77
C ALA A 126 -2.01 11.28 11.77
N ASP A 127 -0.90 10.69 12.21
CA ASP A 127 0.32 10.50 11.42
C ASP A 127 0.36 9.16 10.67
N ALA A 128 1.48 8.88 10.00
CA ALA A 128 1.66 7.65 9.24
C ALA A 128 1.61 6.38 10.10
N GLU A 129 2.15 6.40 11.32
CA GLU A 129 2.15 5.24 12.22
C GLU A 129 0.72 4.95 12.69
N TRP A 130 -0.03 6.00 13.05
CA TRP A 130 -1.45 5.89 13.36
C TRP A 130 -2.23 5.32 12.17
N SER A 131 -2.05 5.86 10.97
CA SER A 131 -2.71 5.39 9.74
C SER A 131 -2.45 3.90 9.47
N LEU A 132 -1.20 3.47 9.61
CA LEU A 132 -0.84 2.05 9.50
C LEU A 132 -1.54 1.19 10.56
N SER A 133 -1.67 1.69 11.78
CA SER A 133 -2.34 0.94 12.86
C SER A 133 -3.85 0.78 12.66
N VAL A 134 -4.50 1.71 11.95
CA VAL A 134 -5.97 1.73 11.81
C VAL A 134 -6.48 1.23 10.47
N ILE A 135 -5.70 1.39 9.39
CA ILE A 135 -6.05 0.87 8.06
C ILE A 135 -4.89 0.20 7.32
N GLY A 136 -3.68 0.11 7.88
CA GLY A 136 -2.57 -0.57 7.21
C GLY A 136 -2.04 0.13 5.95
N ASN A 137 -2.39 1.39 5.73
CA ASN A 137 -1.85 2.23 4.66
C ASN A 137 -1.19 3.48 5.21
N CYS A 138 -0.28 4.03 4.43
CA CYS A 138 0.25 5.36 4.59
C CYS A 138 0.76 5.87 3.24
N THR A 139 1.29 7.09 3.24
CA THR A 139 1.87 7.70 2.06
C THR A 139 3.28 8.20 2.34
N HIS A 140 4.04 8.40 1.27
CA HIS A 140 5.35 9.01 1.28
C HIS A 140 5.37 10.21 0.36
N HIS A 141 5.78 11.37 0.86
CA HIS A 141 5.91 12.57 0.05
C HIS A 141 7.19 12.57 -0.80
N GLY A 142 7.03 12.69 -2.11
CA GLY A 142 8.13 12.71 -3.07
C GLY A 142 8.61 11.32 -3.51
N VAL A 143 9.82 11.28 -4.07
CA VAL A 143 10.39 10.08 -4.70
C VAL A 143 11.02 9.16 -3.66
N ILE A 144 10.70 7.87 -3.71
CA ILE A 144 11.41 6.83 -2.97
C ILE A 144 12.60 6.37 -3.82
N PRO A 145 13.85 6.55 -3.35
CA PRO A 145 15.03 6.23 -4.15
C PRO A 145 15.18 4.72 -4.36
N PRO A 146 15.83 4.28 -5.47
CA PRO A 146 16.13 2.86 -5.70
C PRO A 146 16.83 2.18 -4.53
N ASP A 147 17.71 2.89 -3.83
CA ASP A 147 18.49 2.33 -2.72
C ASP A 147 17.63 1.97 -1.50
N ALA A 148 16.41 2.50 -1.39
CA ALA A 148 15.44 2.15 -0.35
C ALA A 148 14.59 0.91 -0.73
N ILE A 149 14.65 0.46 -1.98
CA ILE A 149 13.92 -0.73 -2.45
C ILE A 149 14.72 -1.98 -2.08
N THR A 150 14.18 -2.81 -1.19
CA THR A 150 14.88 -4.00 -0.67
C THR A 150 14.49 -5.29 -1.36
N ARG A 151 13.30 -5.33 -1.98
CA ARG A 151 12.77 -6.53 -2.66
C ARG A 151 11.73 -6.12 -3.68
N ILE A 152 11.65 -6.88 -4.77
CA ILE A 152 10.55 -6.79 -5.73
C ILE A 152 10.02 -8.20 -5.97
N VAL A 153 8.70 -8.35 -6.05
CA VAL A 153 8.04 -9.62 -6.34
C VAL A 153 7.02 -9.40 -7.46
N SER A 154 7.00 -10.29 -8.44
CA SER A 154 6.13 -10.31 -9.61
C SER A 154 5.30 -11.59 -9.63
N TYR A 155 4.00 -11.43 -9.90
CA TYR A 155 3.07 -12.54 -10.03
C TYR A 155 2.26 -12.42 -11.31
N SER A 156 1.99 -13.55 -11.94
CA SER A 156 1.07 -13.59 -13.09
C SER A 156 -0.27 -12.94 -12.75
N ALA A 157 -0.69 -11.97 -13.56
CA ALA A 157 -2.02 -11.35 -13.41
C ALA A 157 -3.17 -12.35 -13.60
N GLU A 158 -2.94 -13.46 -14.33
CA GLU A 158 -3.95 -14.52 -14.50
C GLU A 158 -4.23 -15.28 -13.19
N ALA A 159 -3.35 -15.15 -12.20
CA ALA A 159 -3.50 -15.80 -10.92
C ALA A 159 -4.25 -14.95 -9.86
N ASN A 160 -4.80 -13.81 -10.29
CA ASN A 160 -5.51 -12.83 -9.46
C ASN A 160 -6.88 -13.34 -8.94
N TRP A 161 -7.31 -14.55 -9.28
CA TRP A 161 -8.64 -15.08 -8.92
C TRP A 161 -8.87 -15.14 -7.42
N TRP A 162 -7.84 -15.45 -6.62
CA TRP A 162 -8.02 -15.52 -5.18
C TRP A 162 -8.05 -14.14 -4.51
N ILE A 163 -7.51 -13.14 -5.18
CA ILE A 163 -7.46 -11.76 -4.69
C ILE A 163 -8.88 -11.22 -4.63
N GLY A 164 -9.75 -11.67 -5.54
CA GLY A 164 -11.19 -11.39 -5.49
C GLY A 164 -11.93 -11.93 -4.26
N PHE A 165 -11.36 -12.83 -3.44
CA PHE A 165 -11.95 -13.18 -2.13
C PHE A 165 -11.65 -12.17 -1.05
N ASN A 166 -10.62 -11.36 -1.25
CA ASN A 166 -10.33 -10.21 -0.44
C ASN A 166 -10.95 -9.04 -1.19
N ASP A 167 -12.15 -8.60 -0.81
CA ASP A 167 -12.70 -7.33 -1.27
C ASP A 167 -12.31 -6.26 -0.23
N PRO A 168 -11.08 -5.71 -0.28
CA PRO A 168 -10.65 -4.79 0.75
C PRO A 168 -11.33 -3.45 0.52
N VAL A 169 -12.47 -3.25 1.18
CA VAL A 169 -12.92 -1.90 1.47
C VAL A 169 -11.88 -1.26 2.38
N ILE A 170 -11.15 -0.27 1.89
CA ILE A 170 -10.11 0.44 2.64
C ILE A 170 -10.80 1.35 3.65
N ALA A 171 -11.03 0.84 4.86
CA ALA A 171 -11.69 1.57 5.94
C ALA A 171 -11.35 0.96 7.30
N ILE A 172 -11.42 1.77 8.35
CA ILE A 172 -11.09 1.35 9.72
C ILE A 172 -11.89 0.11 10.17
N PRO A 173 -13.22 0.02 9.96
CA PRO A 173 -13.97 -1.17 10.35
C PRO A 173 -13.45 -2.42 9.65
N ASN A 174 -13.23 -2.37 8.34
CA ASN A 174 -12.79 -3.53 7.57
C ASN A 174 -11.39 -4.00 8.01
N PHE A 175 -10.45 -3.07 8.17
CA PHE A 175 -9.10 -3.39 8.64
C PHE A 175 -9.11 -3.94 10.08
N ARG A 176 -9.98 -3.44 10.95
CA ARG A 176 -10.12 -4.00 12.31
C ARG A 176 -10.53 -5.48 12.30
N TYR A 177 -11.37 -5.89 11.35
CA TYR A 177 -11.87 -7.27 11.24
C TYR A 177 -10.93 -8.18 10.43
N LEU A 178 -10.41 -7.69 9.32
CA LEU A 178 -9.70 -8.49 8.31
C LEU A 178 -8.22 -8.09 8.13
N GLY A 179 -7.76 -7.01 8.75
CA GLY A 179 -6.39 -6.49 8.60
C GLY A 179 -5.31 -7.50 8.96
N GLY A 180 -5.57 -8.37 9.94
CA GLY A 180 -4.67 -9.48 10.26
C GLY A 180 -4.51 -10.47 9.10
N GLU A 181 -5.61 -10.86 8.44
CA GLU A 181 -5.59 -11.76 7.27
C GLU A 181 -4.91 -11.10 6.06
N PHE A 182 -5.20 -9.82 5.81
CA PHE A 182 -4.57 -9.04 4.74
C PHE A 182 -3.07 -8.90 4.95
N THR A 183 -2.63 -8.55 6.15
CA THR A 183 -1.20 -8.40 6.51
C THR A 183 -0.47 -9.74 6.37
N LYS A 184 -1.06 -10.83 6.87
CA LYS A 184 -0.50 -12.19 6.70
C LYS A 184 -0.34 -12.55 5.23
N THR A 185 -1.37 -12.29 4.43
CA THR A 185 -1.37 -12.58 3.00
C THR A 185 -0.26 -11.81 2.30
N GLN A 186 -0.14 -10.50 2.57
CA GLN A 186 0.95 -9.69 2.03
C GLN A 186 2.32 -10.23 2.44
N LEU A 187 2.53 -10.60 3.70
CA LEU A 187 3.81 -11.17 4.14
C LEU A 187 4.13 -12.50 3.47
N CYS A 188 3.14 -13.39 3.28
CA CYS A 188 3.31 -14.63 2.53
C CYS A 188 3.71 -14.37 1.07
N LEU A 189 3.10 -13.38 0.40
CA LEU A 189 3.52 -12.96 -0.93
C LEU A 189 4.97 -12.47 -0.93
N MET A 190 5.34 -11.69 0.08
CA MET A 190 6.73 -11.29 0.23
C MET A 190 7.67 -12.43 0.65
N GLY A 191 7.22 -13.68 0.79
CA GLY A 191 8.05 -14.81 1.22
C GLY A 191 8.46 -14.75 2.69
N ARG A 192 7.66 -14.09 3.53
CA ARG A 192 7.90 -13.82 4.96
C ARG A 192 6.86 -14.52 5.84
N LYS A 193 6.56 -15.78 5.51
CA LYS A 193 5.56 -16.59 6.24
C LYS A 193 5.82 -16.66 7.73
N ASP A 194 7.08 -16.83 8.15
CA ASP A 194 7.45 -16.89 9.57
C ASP A 194 7.05 -15.62 10.34
N GLU A 195 7.03 -14.46 9.66
CA GLU A 195 6.57 -13.19 10.22
C GLU A 195 5.04 -13.04 10.19
N ALA A 196 4.38 -13.76 9.29
CA ALA A 196 2.92 -13.82 9.21
C ALA A 196 2.33 -14.69 10.33
N GLU A 197 2.98 -15.81 10.69
CA GLU A 197 2.49 -16.75 11.71
C GLU A 197 2.03 -16.12 13.03
N PRO A 198 2.81 -15.23 13.69
CA PRO A 198 2.43 -14.67 14.99
C PRO A 198 1.33 -13.60 14.93
N ILE A 199 0.95 -13.11 13.75
CA ILE A 199 -0.05 -12.04 13.63
C ILE A 199 -1.43 -12.57 14.08
N PRO A 200 -2.17 -11.88 14.96
CA PRO A 200 -3.52 -12.31 15.30
C PRO A 200 -4.48 -12.03 14.14
N THR A 201 -5.42 -12.95 13.91
CA THR A 201 -6.58 -12.72 13.04
C THR A 201 -7.85 -12.78 13.87
N MET A 202 -8.85 -11.96 13.54
CA MET A 202 -10.14 -11.98 14.25
C MET A 202 -10.97 -13.21 13.87
N PHE A 203 -10.84 -13.65 12.62
CA PHE A 203 -11.49 -14.85 12.10
C PHE A 203 -10.44 -15.85 11.61
N PRO A 204 -10.77 -17.14 11.54
CA PRO A 204 -9.95 -18.10 10.81
C PRO A 204 -9.78 -17.64 9.36
N MET A 205 -8.54 -17.70 8.85
CA MET A 205 -8.26 -17.38 7.45
C MET A 205 -8.96 -18.37 6.52
N THR A 206 -9.33 -17.89 5.33
CA THR A 206 -9.95 -18.74 4.31
C THR A 206 -9.00 -19.86 3.86
N PHE A 207 -7.71 -19.54 3.77
CA PHE A 207 -6.63 -20.48 3.46
C PHE A 207 -5.66 -20.55 4.64
N SER A 208 -5.13 -21.73 4.95
CA SER A 208 -4.03 -21.80 5.92
C SER A 208 -2.79 -21.12 5.34
N LEU A 209 -1.86 -20.68 6.19
CA LEU A 209 -0.59 -20.10 5.71
C LEU A 209 0.24 -21.09 4.90
N ASN A 210 0.08 -22.41 5.14
CA ASN A 210 0.72 -23.43 4.33
C ASN A 210 0.11 -23.50 2.94
N ASP A 211 -1.23 -23.55 2.85
CA ASP A 211 -1.92 -23.60 1.56
C ASP A 211 -1.61 -22.36 0.73
N LEU A 212 -1.57 -21.20 1.39
CA LEU A 212 -1.24 -19.93 0.74
C LEU A 212 0.22 -19.91 0.24
N ASP A 213 1.19 -20.31 1.07
CA ASP A 213 2.61 -20.35 0.68
C ASP A 213 2.86 -21.34 -0.46
N ASP A 214 2.29 -22.55 -0.38
CA ASP A 214 2.38 -23.55 -1.45
C ASP A 214 1.78 -23.02 -2.75
N HIS A 215 0.65 -22.31 -2.66
CA HIS A 215 0.01 -21.73 -3.82
C HIS A 215 0.85 -20.62 -4.45
N ILE A 216 1.36 -19.69 -3.64
CA ILE A 216 2.17 -18.54 -4.07
C ILE A 216 3.45 -19.00 -4.77
N ARG A 217 4.13 -20.02 -4.23
CA ARG A 217 5.35 -20.58 -4.84
C ARG A 217 5.13 -21.06 -6.27
N GLY A 218 3.95 -21.58 -6.57
CA GLY A 218 3.60 -22.04 -7.92
C GLY A 218 3.42 -20.92 -8.95
N MET A 219 3.30 -19.67 -8.52
CA MET A 219 3.01 -18.51 -9.40
C MET A 219 4.14 -17.51 -9.55
N LYS A 220 5.08 -17.61 -8.62
CA LYS A 220 6.21 -16.71 -8.43
C LYS A 220 7.14 -16.77 -9.66
N LYS A 221 7.53 -15.63 -10.21
CA LYS A 221 8.39 -15.53 -11.41
C LYS A 221 9.78 -15.03 -11.01
N GLU A 222 10.70 -15.97 -10.81
CA GLU A 222 12.06 -15.62 -10.40
C GLU A 222 12.87 -14.99 -11.56
N GLU A 223 13.26 -13.73 -11.38
CA GLU A 223 14.12 -12.94 -12.27
C GLU A 223 15.21 -12.21 -11.48
N TRP A 224 16.43 -12.13 -12.01
CA TRP A 224 17.54 -11.49 -11.30
C TRP A 224 17.95 -10.19 -11.98
N HIS A 225 17.93 -9.09 -11.22
CA HIS A 225 18.30 -7.76 -11.73
C HIS A 225 19.50 -7.20 -10.99
N ARG A 226 20.24 -6.29 -11.65
CA ARG A 226 21.38 -5.61 -11.06
C ARG A 226 21.11 -4.11 -11.04
N VAL A 227 21.01 -3.51 -9.86
CA VAL A 227 20.79 -2.08 -9.66
C VAL A 227 21.95 -1.52 -8.85
N ASN A 228 22.66 -0.53 -9.41
CA ASN A 228 23.81 0.12 -8.75
C ASN A 228 24.86 -0.86 -8.17
N GLY A 229 25.05 -2.01 -8.84
CA GLY A 229 25.99 -3.05 -8.41
C GLY A 229 25.47 -4.00 -7.32
N ARG A 230 24.26 -3.77 -6.77
CA ARG A 230 23.53 -4.72 -5.93
C ARG A 230 22.69 -5.65 -6.80
N LEU A 231 22.68 -6.93 -6.44
CA LEU A 231 21.77 -7.90 -7.04
C LEU A 231 20.42 -7.73 -6.33
N ILE A 232 19.39 -7.32 -7.06
CA ILE A 232 18.02 -7.32 -6.58
C ILE A 232 17.39 -8.59 -7.12
N GLU A 233 16.99 -9.47 -6.21
CA GLU A 233 16.18 -10.63 -6.54
C GLU A 233 14.77 -10.13 -6.81
N VAL A 234 14.34 -10.24 -8.08
CA VAL A 234 12.94 -10.09 -8.46
C VAL A 234 12.35 -11.49 -8.40
N TYR A 235 11.35 -11.64 -7.57
CA TYR A 235 10.77 -12.93 -7.23
C TYR A 235 9.53 -13.20 -8.04
#